data_AF-A0AAD4DXA0-F1
#
_entry.id   AF-A0AAD4DXA0-F1
#
_cell.length_a   1.000
_cell.length_b   1.000
_cell.length_c   1.000
_cell.angle_alpha   90.00
_cell.angle_beta   90.00
_cell.angle_gamma   90.00
#
_symmetry.space_group_name_H-M   'P 1'
#
loop_
_entity.id
_entity.type
_entity.pdbx_description
1 polymer ?
#
loop_
_entity_poly.entity_id
_entity_poly.type
_entity_poly.pdbx_seq_one_letter_code
_entity_poly.pdbx_strand_id
1 'polypeptide(L)'
;MGRTKKTSNKVLVHPSEASPKKRRKGAQPTGNTTLPVIDKIKEREKQQHKHANSTRKNYGSYIDRGQKWLKVHASATGCGDEESHNDDAYKDPTFRDALKQIPNQHSDKALALFMKTMAKYWEEVAGDTYRGKWSYNEIRRRWEGNPACSAEVQDVIKSVRHKTNSEGADRTHSIAMSKGFMDRILIRLLEGDTTATDNLTLELRTSITRAVMYQAFSTTAWNLWTRCFELIKLKKKDLTIDPSEVNMAFRKYLYNETLSIKDSHARFEVFLSNRKGWQRKVDKGLKEADLRSNRYKIYPQPGMPGCDCFFWMLLWLALLERIHYNGELGPEDFVFPTIGSNGIVPDPSVIFNVEPWLRTCQKAVESMPASHQPVNVESVLASLSRNSVS
;
A
#
# COMPACT_ATOMS: atom_id res chain seq x y z
N MET A 1 44.58 -0.30 3.97
CA MET A 1 44.13 -1.38 3.07
C MET A 1 42.82 -0.95 2.43
N GLY A 2 42.90 -0.52 1.17
CA GLY A 2 41.81 0.14 0.44
C GLY A 2 40.80 -0.84 -0.12
N ARG A 3 39.52 -0.43 -0.11
CA ARG A 3 38.41 -1.14 -0.76
C ARG A 3 37.93 -0.26 -1.92
N THR A 4 38.41 -0.57 -3.12
CA THR A 4 38.06 0.11 -4.37
C THR A 4 36.61 -0.20 -4.76
N LYS A 5 35.77 0.83 -4.82
CA LYS A 5 34.46 0.82 -5.49
C LYS A 5 34.68 1.00 -6.99
N LYS A 6 34.23 0.04 -7.79
CA LYS A 6 34.18 0.15 -9.25
C LYS A 6 33.03 1.08 -9.64
N THR A 7 33.38 2.27 -10.13
CA THR A 7 32.51 3.19 -10.86
C THR A 7 32.27 2.66 -12.26
N SER A 8 31.00 2.62 -12.69
CA SER A 8 30.64 2.41 -14.10
C SER A 8 29.95 3.67 -14.58
N ASN A 9 30.67 4.44 -15.40
CA ASN A 9 30.15 5.57 -16.16
C ASN A 9 29.05 5.07 -17.11
N LYS A 10 27.89 5.74 -17.09
CA LYS A 10 26.93 5.70 -18.19
C LYS A 10 26.83 7.11 -18.78
N VAL A 11 27.35 7.21 -19.99
CA VAL A 11 27.23 8.37 -20.88
C VAL A 11 25.75 8.57 -21.22
N LEU A 12 25.30 9.81 -21.10
CA LEU A 12 24.00 10.30 -21.53
C LEU A 12 23.98 10.40 -23.06
N VAL A 13 23.01 9.78 -23.73
CA VAL A 13 22.65 10.08 -25.12
C VAL A 13 21.13 10.29 -25.15
N HIS A 14 20.70 11.49 -25.56
CA HIS A 14 19.29 11.84 -25.77
C HIS A 14 18.77 11.31 -27.12
N PRO A 15 17.44 11.20 -27.29
CA PRO A 15 16.81 10.36 -28.30
C PRO A 15 16.43 11.15 -29.55
N SER A 16 16.75 10.61 -30.72
CA SER A 16 15.94 10.85 -31.91
C SER A 16 15.78 9.56 -32.71
N GLU A 17 14.63 9.51 -33.39
CA GLU A 17 14.26 8.58 -34.44
C GLU A 17 13.72 7.21 -34.02
N ALA A 18 12.38 7.19 -33.99
CA ALA A 18 11.53 6.02 -33.97
C ALA A 18 11.97 4.99 -35.03
N SER A 19 12.51 3.87 -34.58
CA SER A 19 12.71 2.68 -35.40
C SER A 19 11.64 1.62 -35.10
N PRO A 20 11.16 0.88 -36.11
CA PRO A 20 9.96 0.07 -35.99
C PRO A 20 10.15 -1.09 -35.02
N LYS A 21 9.12 -1.34 -34.20
CA LYS A 21 9.02 -2.53 -33.32
C LYS A 21 9.36 -3.79 -34.12
N LYS A 22 10.57 -4.33 -33.90
CA LYS A 22 10.89 -5.71 -34.30
C LYS A 22 9.90 -6.64 -33.58
N ARG A 23 8.88 -7.09 -34.32
CA ARG A 23 8.12 -8.30 -34.01
C ARG A 23 9.15 -9.39 -33.68
N ARG A 24 9.20 -9.83 -32.42
CA ARG A 24 9.89 -11.06 -32.07
C ARG A 24 9.20 -12.17 -32.86
N LYS A 25 9.86 -12.63 -33.93
CA LYS A 25 9.53 -13.89 -34.58
C LYS A 25 9.60 -14.95 -33.48
N GLY A 26 8.47 -15.59 -33.18
CA GLY A 26 8.46 -16.78 -32.34
C GLY A 26 9.45 -17.77 -32.93
N ALA A 27 10.40 -18.23 -32.13
CA ALA A 27 11.26 -19.33 -32.54
C ALA A 27 10.34 -20.51 -32.86
N GLN A 28 10.32 -20.94 -34.11
CA GLN A 28 9.71 -22.22 -34.43
C GLN A 28 10.51 -23.33 -33.72
N PRO A 29 9.84 -24.36 -33.18
CA PRO A 29 10.51 -25.46 -32.51
C PRO A 29 11.42 -26.16 -33.53
N THR A 30 12.72 -26.16 -33.24
CA THR A 30 13.69 -26.96 -33.98
C THR A 30 13.30 -28.44 -33.88
N GLY A 31 13.29 -29.11 -35.04
CA GLY A 31 12.59 -30.37 -35.31
C GLY A 31 13.02 -31.63 -34.55
N ASN A 32 13.74 -31.53 -33.44
CA ASN A 32 14.18 -32.68 -32.63
C ASN A 32 13.78 -32.58 -31.16
N THR A 33 12.73 -31.81 -30.83
CA THR A 33 12.23 -31.75 -29.46
C THR A 33 11.29 -32.93 -29.23
N THR A 34 11.79 -34.01 -28.63
CA THR A 34 10.97 -35.18 -28.30
C THR A 34 9.88 -34.79 -27.28
N LEU A 35 8.73 -35.47 -27.30
CA LEU A 35 7.61 -35.20 -26.37
C LEU A 35 8.05 -35.10 -24.89
N PRO A 36 8.95 -35.97 -24.37
CA PRO A 36 9.45 -35.85 -22.99
C PRO A 36 10.21 -34.54 -22.71
N VAL A 37 10.85 -33.95 -23.73
CA VAL A 37 11.56 -32.67 -23.60
C VAL A 37 10.56 -31.52 -23.57
N ILE A 38 9.50 -31.59 -24.38
CA ILE A 38 8.41 -30.60 -24.39
C ILE A 38 7.68 -30.61 -23.03
N ASP A 39 7.40 -31.78 -22.47
CA ASP A 39 6.75 -31.90 -21.15
C ASP A 39 7.63 -31.33 -20.02
N LYS A 40 8.94 -31.57 -20.07
CA LYS A 40 9.90 -30.98 -19.12
C LYS A 40 9.97 -29.45 -19.23
N ILE A 41 9.90 -28.91 -20.44
CA ILE A 41 9.87 -27.46 -20.68
C ILE A 41 8.56 -26.87 -20.13
N LYS A 42 7.42 -27.49 -20.45
CA LYS A 42 6.10 -27.08 -19.95
C LYS A 42 6.05 -27.05 -18.42
N GLU A 43 6.50 -28.11 -17.75
CA GLU A 43 6.51 -28.14 -16.28
C GLU A 43 7.53 -27.14 -15.70
N ARG A 44 8.67 -26.92 -16.33
CA ARG A 44 9.64 -25.89 -15.90
C ARG A 44 9.07 -24.48 -16.01
N GLU A 45 8.45 -24.14 -17.14
CA GLU A 45 7.84 -22.83 -17.36
C GLU A 45 6.65 -22.59 -16.44
N LYS A 46 5.82 -23.62 -16.23
CA LYS A 46 4.74 -23.60 -15.24
C LYS A 46 5.30 -23.35 -13.85
N GLN A 47 6.35 -24.07 -13.43
CA GLN A 47 6.99 -23.79 -12.16
C GLN A 47 7.54 -22.37 -12.08
N GLN A 48 8.22 -21.88 -13.13
CA GLN A 48 8.86 -20.56 -13.16
C GLN A 48 7.87 -19.40 -13.12
N HIS A 49 6.76 -19.49 -13.85
CA HIS A 49 5.86 -18.36 -14.10
C HIS A 49 4.55 -18.41 -13.32
N LYS A 50 4.15 -19.58 -12.78
CA LYS A 50 2.89 -19.69 -12.03
C LYS A 50 2.93 -18.90 -10.72
N HIS A 51 4.04 -18.93 -9.96
CA HIS A 51 4.21 -18.20 -8.71
C HIS A 51 5.60 -17.57 -8.55
N ALA A 52 5.63 -16.39 -7.90
CA ALA A 52 6.89 -15.76 -7.50
C ALA A 52 7.73 -16.71 -6.63
N ASN A 53 9.05 -16.68 -6.81
CA ASN A 53 9.99 -17.55 -6.08
C ASN A 53 9.84 -17.41 -4.56
N SER A 54 9.57 -16.19 -4.06
CA SER A 54 9.33 -15.93 -2.64
C SER A 54 8.09 -16.67 -2.12
N THR A 55 7.00 -16.68 -2.88
CA THR A 55 5.76 -17.38 -2.51
C THR A 55 5.98 -18.89 -2.39
N ARG A 56 6.72 -19.50 -3.32
CA ARG A 56 7.06 -20.93 -3.28
C ARG A 56 7.92 -21.28 -2.08
N LYS A 57 8.99 -20.50 -1.83
CA LYS A 57 9.86 -20.67 -0.66
C LYS A 57 9.07 -20.56 0.65
N ASN A 58 8.16 -19.57 0.72
CA ASN A 58 7.31 -19.38 1.89
C ASN A 58 6.41 -20.61 2.14
N TYR A 59 5.76 -21.17 1.12
CA TYR A 59 4.93 -22.37 1.28
C TYR A 59 5.74 -23.57 1.78
N GLY A 60 6.93 -23.83 1.21
CA GLY A 60 7.81 -24.89 1.71
C GLY A 60 8.17 -24.69 3.19
N SER A 61 8.59 -23.48 3.55
CA SER A 61 8.91 -23.15 4.95
C SER A 61 7.70 -23.21 5.90
N TYR A 62 6.46 -23.07 5.41
CA TYR A 62 5.27 -23.29 6.22
C TYR A 62 5.01 -24.78 6.46
N ILE A 63 5.19 -25.62 5.44
CA ILE A 63 5.05 -27.08 5.56
C ILE A 63 6.10 -27.63 6.52
N ASP A 64 7.36 -27.22 6.39
CA ASP A 64 8.42 -27.65 7.29
C ASP A 64 8.11 -27.30 8.76
N ARG A 65 7.55 -26.12 9.00
CA ARG A 65 7.11 -25.70 10.33
C ARG A 65 5.93 -26.52 10.82
N GLY A 66 4.94 -26.79 9.98
CA GLY A 66 3.78 -27.63 10.30
C GLY A 66 4.20 -29.05 10.67
N GLN A 67 5.08 -29.66 9.89
CA GLN A 67 5.62 -30.98 10.16
C GLN A 67 6.42 -31.03 11.47
N LYS A 68 7.27 -30.02 11.73
CA LYS A 68 8.00 -29.93 12.99
C LYS A 68 7.07 -29.77 14.19
N TRP A 69 6.08 -28.88 14.08
CA TRP A 69 5.07 -28.66 15.10
C TRP A 69 4.32 -29.97 15.42
N LEU A 70 3.84 -30.66 14.39
CA LEU A 70 3.08 -31.91 14.53
C LEU A 70 3.89 -33.01 15.23
N LYS A 71 5.18 -33.14 14.88
CA LYS A 71 6.08 -34.11 15.52
C LYS A 71 6.30 -33.84 17.01
N VAL A 72 6.45 -32.57 17.40
CA VAL A 72 6.62 -32.18 18.80
C VAL A 72 5.35 -32.50 19.59
N HIS A 73 4.18 -32.09 19.08
CA HIS A 73 2.93 -32.27 19.80
C HIS A 73 2.46 -33.73 19.87
N ALA A 74 2.60 -34.50 18.79
CA ALA A 74 2.27 -35.92 18.80
C ALA A 74 3.24 -36.80 19.60
N SER A 75 4.40 -36.27 20.02
CA SER A 75 5.32 -36.94 20.95
C SER A 75 4.99 -36.62 22.42
N ALA A 76 4.38 -35.46 22.69
CA ALA A 76 3.99 -35.04 24.03
C ALA A 76 2.70 -35.72 24.53
N THR A 77 1.79 -36.11 23.64
CA THR A 77 0.50 -36.75 24.00
C THR A 77 0.63 -38.21 24.46
N GLY A 78 1.82 -38.81 24.39
CA GLY A 78 2.05 -40.22 24.76
C GLY A 78 2.22 -40.51 26.26
N CYS A 79 1.92 -39.56 27.15
CA CYS A 79 2.27 -39.66 28.58
C CYS A 79 1.11 -39.36 29.55
N GLY A 80 -0.14 -39.34 29.08
CA GLY A 80 -1.33 -39.09 29.91
C GLY A 80 -2.33 -40.23 29.81
N ASP A 81 -2.40 -41.06 30.84
CA ASP A 81 -3.44 -42.07 31.06
C ASP A 81 -4.74 -41.38 31.50
N GLU A 82 -5.56 -40.93 30.56
CA GLU A 82 -6.99 -40.75 30.80
C GLU A 82 -7.80 -41.42 29.68
N GLU A 83 -8.50 -42.49 30.06
CA GLU A 83 -9.44 -43.24 29.24
C GLU A 83 -10.66 -42.39 28.92
N SER A 84 -10.57 -41.62 27.83
CA SER A 84 -11.74 -41.10 27.13
C SER A 84 -12.06 -42.03 25.96
N HIS A 85 -13.19 -42.74 26.05
CA HIS A 85 -13.80 -43.48 24.96
C HIS A 85 -14.21 -42.51 23.83
N ASN A 86 -13.30 -42.28 22.90
CA ASN A 86 -13.65 -42.03 21.51
C ASN A 86 -12.43 -42.34 20.64
N ASP A 87 -12.67 -42.71 19.39
CA ASP A 87 -11.68 -43.02 18.36
C ASP A 87 -10.71 -41.84 18.17
N ASP A 88 -9.68 -41.79 19.02
CA ASP A 88 -8.81 -40.64 19.15
C ASP A 88 -7.78 -40.66 18.03
N ALA A 89 -8.18 -40.10 16.88
CA ALA A 89 -7.35 -39.90 15.71
C ALA A 89 -5.99 -39.25 16.01
N TYR A 90 -5.84 -38.58 17.15
CA TYR A 90 -4.58 -37.97 17.60
C TYR A 90 -3.58 -38.97 18.20
N LYS A 91 -4.03 -40.18 18.58
CA LYS A 91 -3.21 -41.30 19.07
C LYS A 91 -2.70 -42.20 17.94
N ASP A 92 -3.25 -42.08 16.73
CA ASP A 92 -2.80 -42.86 15.56
C ASP A 92 -1.34 -42.48 15.20
N PRO A 93 -0.41 -43.45 15.11
CA PRO A 93 0.97 -43.20 14.71
C PRO A 93 1.12 -42.45 13.38
N THR A 94 0.16 -42.62 12.46
CA THR A 94 0.12 -41.97 11.16
C THR A 94 -0.25 -40.49 11.23
N PHE A 95 -0.79 -40.01 12.37
CA PHE A 95 -1.08 -38.60 12.61
C PHE A 95 0.19 -37.74 12.55
N ARG A 96 1.33 -38.26 13.03
CA ARG A 96 2.66 -37.60 12.97
C ARG A 96 3.10 -37.24 11.55
N ASP A 97 2.56 -37.96 10.59
CA ASP A 97 2.91 -37.89 9.19
C ASP A 97 1.81 -37.19 8.34
N ALA A 98 0.76 -36.69 8.97
CA ALA A 98 -0.42 -36.14 8.29
C ALA A 98 -0.14 -34.88 7.45
N LEU A 99 0.97 -34.17 7.69
CA LEU A 99 1.40 -33.01 6.89
C LEU A 99 2.56 -33.32 5.94
N LYS A 100 2.85 -34.61 5.68
CA LYS A 100 3.81 -35.01 4.63
C LYS A 100 3.29 -34.68 3.23
N GLN A 101 4.16 -34.86 2.25
CA GLN A 101 3.86 -34.58 0.84
C GLN A 101 2.62 -35.36 0.34
N ILE A 102 2.42 -36.58 0.83
CA ILE A 102 1.24 -37.40 0.54
C ILE A 102 0.29 -37.26 1.73
N PRO A 103 -0.88 -36.63 1.58
CA PRO A 103 -1.88 -36.54 2.64
C PRO A 103 -2.46 -37.92 2.96
N ASN A 104 -2.82 -38.12 4.22
CA ASN A 104 -3.42 -39.33 4.76
C ASN A 104 -4.77 -39.01 5.42
N GLN A 105 -5.38 -40.00 6.08
CA GLN A 105 -6.70 -39.90 6.68
C GLN A 105 -6.84 -38.84 7.80
N HIS A 106 -5.72 -38.31 8.29
CA HIS A 106 -5.68 -37.32 9.36
C HIS A 106 -5.20 -35.94 8.90
N SER A 107 -4.93 -35.77 7.61
CA SER A 107 -4.38 -34.53 7.06
C SER A 107 -5.31 -33.33 7.24
N ASP A 108 -6.61 -33.54 7.21
CA ASP A 108 -7.61 -32.51 7.50
C ASP A 108 -7.59 -32.10 8.97
N LYS A 109 -7.61 -33.08 9.91
CA LYS A 109 -7.53 -32.84 11.36
C LYS A 109 -6.24 -32.11 11.75
N ALA A 110 -5.09 -32.58 11.25
CA ALA A 110 -3.80 -31.94 11.51
C ALA A 110 -3.73 -30.50 10.94
N LEU A 111 -4.36 -30.27 9.78
CA LEU A 111 -4.41 -28.95 9.17
C LEU A 111 -5.38 -28.00 9.90
N ALA A 112 -6.50 -28.52 10.38
CA ALA A 112 -7.47 -27.78 11.19
C ALA A 112 -6.81 -27.24 12.47
N LEU A 113 -5.92 -28.02 13.09
CA LEU A 113 -5.14 -27.57 14.26
C LEU A 113 -4.04 -26.55 13.91
N PHE A 114 -3.32 -26.74 12.80
CA PHE A 114 -2.22 -25.84 12.41
C PHE A 114 -2.68 -24.52 11.78
N MET A 115 -3.94 -24.44 11.33
CA MET A 115 -4.64 -23.25 10.81
C MET A 115 -3.84 -22.35 9.86
N LYS A 116 -3.48 -22.82 8.66
CA LYS A 116 -3.02 -21.95 7.55
C LYS A 116 -3.50 -22.40 6.17
N THR A 117 -3.51 -21.45 5.22
CA THR A 117 -3.86 -21.62 3.80
C THR A 117 -2.85 -22.49 3.04
N MET A 118 -2.82 -23.79 3.36
CA MET A 118 -2.04 -24.81 2.67
C MET A 118 -2.76 -25.43 1.48
N ALA A 119 -4.00 -25.00 1.19
CA ALA A 119 -4.78 -25.48 0.04
C ALA A 119 -3.96 -25.50 -1.25
N LYS A 120 -3.23 -24.43 -1.50
CA LYS A 120 -2.46 -24.27 -2.74
C LYS A 120 -1.22 -25.17 -2.82
N TYR A 121 -0.70 -25.63 -1.68
CA TYR A 121 0.43 -26.55 -1.66
C TYR A 121 0.00 -27.93 -2.20
N TRP A 122 -1.10 -28.50 -1.71
CA TRP A 122 -1.56 -29.81 -2.17
C TRP A 122 -2.18 -29.81 -3.57
N GLU A 123 -2.69 -28.68 -4.07
CA GLU A 123 -3.08 -28.55 -5.49
C GLU A 123 -1.90 -28.73 -6.47
N GLU A 124 -0.67 -28.57 -5.99
CA GLU A 124 0.55 -28.63 -6.80
C GLU A 124 1.37 -29.89 -6.55
N VAL A 125 1.11 -30.58 -5.44
CA VAL A 125 1.79 -31.80 -5.06
C VAL A 125 1.04 -32.99 -5.66
N ALA A 126 1.77 -33.86 -6.36
CA ALA A 126 1.25 -35.09 -7.00
C ALA A 126 0.17 -34.87 -8.08
N GLY A 127 0.30 -33.80 -8.86
CA GLY A 127 -0.53 -33.55 -10.05
C GLY A 127 -1.97 -33.18 -9.69
N ASP A 128 -2.95 -33.83 -10.33
CA ASP A 128 -4.38 -33.56 -10.13
C ASP A 128 -5.01 -34.40 -9.02
N THR A 129 -4.24 -35.28 -8.36
CA THR A 129 -4.72 -36.25 -7.36
C THR A 129 -5.41 -35.59 -6.16
N TYR A 130 -4.92 -34.42 -5.75
CA TYR A 130 -5.43 -33.69 -4.58
C TYR A 130 -6.18 -32.42 -4.94
N ARG A 131 -6.67 -32.33 -6.20
CA ARG A 131 -7.60 -31.27 -6.60
C ARG A 131 -9.03 -31.70 -6.28
N GLY A 132 -9.82 -30.78 -5.74
CA GLY A 132 -11.25 -31.00 -5.50
C GLY A 132 -11.60 -31.36 -4.04
N LYS A 133 -12.83 -31.86 -3.86
CA LYS A 133 -13.41 -32.15 -2.55
C LYS A 133 -12.65 -33.29 -1.86
N TRP A 134 -12.27 -33.10 -0.60
CA TRP A 134 -11.63 -34.12 0.23
C TRP A 134 -12.56 -35.29 0.50
N SER A 135 -12.17 -36.51 0.12
CA SER A 135 -12.94 -37.72 0.38
C SER A 135 -12.08 -38.97 0.23
N TYR A 136 -12.47 -40.06 0.89
CA TYR A 136 -11.88 -41.37 0.69
C TYR A 136 -12.43 -42.00 -0.60
N ASN A 137 -11.54 -42.36 -1.53
CA ASN A 137 -11.90 -43.08 -2.73
C ASN A 137 -11.82 -44.59 -2.44
N GLU A 138 -12.98 -45.24 -2.28
CA GLU A 138 -13.07 -46.67 -1.95
C GLU A 138 -12.46 -47.58 -3.01
N ILE A 139 -12.63 -47.23 -4.29
CA ILE A 139 -12.13 -48.01 -5.44
C ILE A 139 -10.60 -47.99 -5.46
N ARG A 140 -10.01 -46.81 -5.21
CA ARG A 140 -8.54 -46.64 -5.21
C ARG A 140 -7.91 -46.85 -3.83
N ARG A 141 -8.73 -47.14 -2.81
CA ARG A 141 -8.35 -47.31 -1.40
C ARG A 141 -7.40 -46.21 -0.90
N ARG A 142 -7.69 -44.96 -1.24
CA ARG A 142 -6.86 -43.81 -0.84
C ARG A 142 -7.69 -42.54 -0.72
N TRP A 143 -7.19 -41.60 0.07
CA TRP A 143 -7.77 -40.25 0.15
C TRP A 143 -7.41 -39.41 -1.08
N GLU A 144 -8.40 -38.74 -1.65
CA GLU A 144 -8.27 -37.86 -2.81
C GLU A 144 -8.92 -36.49 -2.52
N GLY A 145 -8.55 -35.48 -3.30
CA GLY A 145 -8.96 -34.10 -3.07
C GLY A 145 -8.05 -33.35 -2.09
N ASN A 146 -8.41 -32.12 -1.76
CA ASN A 146 -7.57 -31.23 -0.96
C ASN A 146 -8.00 -31.25 0.51
N PRO A 147 -7.17 -31.67 1.48
CA PRO A 147 -7.56 -31.68 2.89
C PRO A 147 -7.89 -30.27 3.42
N ALA A 148 -7.37 -29.20 2.80
CA ALA A 148 -7.76 -27.83 3.14
C ALA A 148 -9.21 -27.48 2.76
N CYS A 149 -9.83 -28.30 1.92
CA CYS A 149 -11.23 -28.19 1.51
C CYS A 149 -12.15 -29.16 2.29
N SER A 150 -11.65 -29.83 3.35
CA SER A 150 -12.50 -30.64 4.23
C SER A 150 -13.50 -29.77 5.00
N ALA A 151 -14.62 -30.34 5.40
CA ALA A 151 -15.64 -29.62 6.18
C ALA A 151 -15.04 -29.09 7.49
N GLU A 152 -14.26 -29.92 8.20
CA GLU A 152 -13.62 -29.56 9.47
C GLU A 152 -12.71 -28.34 9.34
N VAL A 153 -11.85 -28.29 8.31
CA VAL A 153 -10.96 -27.13 8.08
C VAL A 153 -11.77 -25.89 7.73
N GLN A 154 -12.83 -26.02 6.93
CA GLN A 154 -13.69 -24.90 6.57
C GLN A 154 -14.46 -24.35 7.79
N ASP A 155 -14.96 -25.22 8.66
CA ASP A 155 -15.66 -24.84 9.88
C ASP A 155 -14.74 -24.13 10.87
N VAL A 156 -13.50 -24.61 11.02
CA VAL A 156 -12.48 -23.93 11.82
C VAL A 156 -12.13 -22.56 11.24
N ILE A 157 -11.88 -22.46 9.92
CA ILE A 157 -11.62 -21.17 9.26
C ILE A 157 -12.81 -20.22 9.46
N LYS A 158 -14.04 -20.72 9.32
CA LYS A 158 -15.26 -19.95 9.49
C LYS A 158 -15.42 -19.48 10.93
N SER A 159 -15.16 -20.35 11.91
CA SER A 159 -15.19 -20.03 13.34
C SER A 159 -14.15 -18.96 13.70
N VAL A 160 -12.90 -19.11 13.23
CA VAL A 160 -11.86 -18.09 13.40
C VAL A 160 -12.29 -16.77 12.79
N ARG A 161 -12.83 -16.78 11.55
CA ARG A 161 -13.35 -15.55 10.92
C ARG A 161 -14.47 -14.94 11.73
N HIS A 162 -15.41 -15.72 12.25
CA HIS A 162 -16.49 -15.21 13.10
C HIS A 162 -15.95 -14.61 14.38
N LYS A 163 -15.04 -15.30 15.09
CA LYS A 163 -14.38 -14.81 16.29
C LYS A 163 -13.60 -13.52 16.03
N THR A 164 -12.75 -13.52 15.01
CA THR A 164 -12.00 -12.35 14.58
C THR A 164 -12.95 -11.19 14.24
N ASN A 165 -14.06 -11.45 13.54
CA ASN A 165 -15.04 -10.39 13.23
C ASN A 165 -15.81 -9.90 14.47
N SER A 166 -16.15 -10.78 15.43
CA SER A 166 -16.90 -10.42 16.64
C SER A 166 -16.04 -9.71 17.68
N GLU A 167 -14.76 -10.06 17.77
CA GLU A 167 -13.78 -9.42 18.68
C GLU A 167 -13.21 -8.13 18.10
N GLY A 168 -13.75 -7.65 16.96
CA GLY A 168 -13.29 -6.42 16.32
C GLY A 168 -11.90 -6.56 15.73
N ALA A 169 -11.73 -7.55 14.85
CA ALA A 169 -10.52 -7.90 14.11
C ALA A 169 -9.53 -6.74 14.01
N ASP A 170 -8.28 -6.96 14.42
CA ASP A 170 -7.16 -6.10 14.05
C ASP A 170 -7.25 -5.84 12.56
N ARG A 171 -7.72 -4.63 12.21
CA ARG A 171 -7.97 -4.28 10.82
C ARG A 171 -6.62 -4.28 10.14
N THR A 172 -6.34 -5.31 9.33
CA THR A 172 -5.18 -5.34 8.43
C THR A 172 -5.26 -4.30 7.30
N HIS A 173 -6.35 -3.52 7.27
CA HIS A 173 -6.51 -2.37 6.40
C HIS A 173 -6.30 -1.11 7.24
N SER A 174 -5.38 -0.26 6.79
CA SER A 174 -5.15 1.06 7.36
C SER A 174 -6.50 1.76 7.57
N ILE A 175 -6.73 2.25 8.78
CA ILE A 175 -7.94 3.00 9.13
C ILE A 175 -7.97 4.27 8.27
N ALA A 176 -9.13 4.60 7.73
CA ALA A 176 -9.33 5.85 7.01
C ALA A 176 -9.08 7.03 7.96
N MET A 177 -8.27 7.99 7.52
CA MET A 177 -7.94 9.16 8.33
C MET A 177 -9.21 9.99 8.55
N SER A 178 -9.56 10.24 9.81
CA SER A 178 -10.77 11.02 10.16
C SER A 178 -10.49 12.52 10.06
N LYS A 179 -11.53 13.35 9.96
CA LYS A 179 -11.40 14.82 10.02
C LYS A 179 -10.70 15.27 11.31
N GLY A 180 -11.06 14.69 12.45
CA GLY A 180 -10.42 15.02 13.73
C GLY A 180 -8.93 14.69 13.77
N PHE A 181 -8.49 13.67 13.03
CA PHE A 181 -7.05 13.41 12.82
C PHE A 181 -6.39 14.47 11.96
N MET A 182 -7.03 14.90 10.87
CA MET A 182 -6.53 15.96 10.00
C MET A 182 -6.35 17.29 10.74
N ASP A 183 -7.35 17.68 11.54
CA ASP A 183 -7.29 18.92 12.34
C ASP A 183 -6.12 18.87 13.34
N ARG A 184 -5.84 17.70 13.94
CA ARG A 184 -4.71 17.53 14.88
C ARG A 184 -3.35 17.51 14.20
N ILE A 185 -3.25 16.89 13.02
CA ILE A 185 -2.03 16.97 12.21
C ILE A 185 -1.75 18.44 11.91
N LEU A 186 -2.76 19.20 11.50
CA LEU A 186 -2.60 20.62 11.24
C LEU A 186 -2.09 21.37 12.48
N ILE A 187 -2.76 21.22 13.63
CA ILE A 187 -2.33 21.85 14.89
C ILE A 187 -0.87 21.49 15.21
N ARG A 188 -0.52 20.20 15.18
CA ARG A 188 0.84 19.73 15.51
C ARG A 188 1.91 20.28 14.56
N LEU A 189 1.59 20.45 13.29
CA LEU A 189 2.48 21.03 12.28
C LEU A 189 2.65 22.54 12.49
N LEU A 190 1.65 23.21 13.05
CA LEU A 190 1.68 24.65 13.34
C LEU A 190 2.24 25.00 14.72
N GLU A 191 2.20 24.07 15.69
CA GLU A 191 2.84 24.17 17.02
C GLU A 191 4.38 24.08 16.98
N GLY A 192 5.01 24.19 15.81
CA GLY A 192 6.47 24.35 15.72
C GLY A 192 6.93 25.60 16.48
N ASP A 193 8.14 25.57 17.04
CA ASP A 193 8.70 26.62 17.93
C ASP A 193 8.68 28.01 17.26
N THR A 194 7.61 28.77 17.48
CA THR A 194 7.40 30.13 16.96
C THR A 194 8.02 31.18 17.88
N THR A 195 9.22 30.92 18.41
CA THR A 195 10.06 31.96 19.01
C THR A 195 10.68 32.79 17.87
N ALA A 196 9.83 33.59 17.23
CA ALA A 196 10.16 34.43 16.09
C ALA A 196 11.21 35.47 16.48
N THR A 197 12.39 35.37 15.86
CA THR A 197 13.32 36.49 15.70
C THR A 197 13.23 36.94 14.25
N ASP A 198 13.39 38.24 14.00
CA ASP A 198 13.15 38.92 12.71
C ASP A 198 13.99 38.39 11.52
N ASN A 199 14.91 37.46 11.76
CA ASN A 199 15.62 36.73 10.72
C ASN A 199 15.03 35.32 10.61
N LEU A 200 14.41 35.01 9.46
CA LEU A 200 13.90 33.67 9.15
C LEU A 200 15.07 32.66 9.20
N THR A 201 15.29 32.07 10.37
CA THR A 201 16.38 31.11 10.56
C THR A 201 16.20 29.95 9.60
N LEU A 202 17.30 29.32 9.18
CA LEU A 202 17.26 28.13 8.32
C LEU A 202 16.34 27.04 8.91
N GLU A 203 16.30 26.95 10.23
CA GLU A 203 15.45 26.04 10.99
C GLU A 203 13.96 26.37 10.85
N LEU A 204 13.57 27.64 11.01
CA LEU A 204 12.19 28.07 10.83
C LEU A 204 11.72 27.86 9.38
N ARG A 205 12.54 28.22 8.38
CA ARG A 205 12.25 27.94 6.96
C ARG A 205 12.05 26.45 6.70
N THR A 206 12.91 25.62 7.28
CA THR A 206 12.82 24.15 7.17
C THR A 206 11.54 23.62 7.79
N SER A 207 11.18 24.13 8.97
CA SER A 207 9.95 23.75 9.67
C SER A 207 8.71 24.09 8.86
N ILE A 208 8.59 25.33 8.39
CA ILE A 208 7.46 25.80 7.58
C ILE A 208 7.36 25.00 6.27
N THR A 209 8.48 24.81 5.56
CA THR A 209 8.50 24.05 4.30
C THR A 209 7.98 22.63 4.51
N ARG A 210 8.44 21.93 5.56
CA ARG A 210 7.98 20.57 5.88
C ARG A 210 6.51 20.56 6.28
N ALA A 211 6.09 21.50 7.12
CA ALA A 211 4.70 21.61 7.58
C ALA A 211 3.73 21.79 6.40
N VAL A 212 4.00 22.77 5.53
CA VAL A 212 3.16 23.05 4.36
C VAL A 212 3.14 21.86 3.39
N MET A 213 4.30 21.24 3.09
CA MET A 213 4.34 20.05 2.23
C MET A 213 3.53 18.90 2.81
N TYR A 214 3.72 18.60 4.10
CA TYR A 214 3.03 17.50 4.77
C TYR A 214 1.52 17.72 4.84
N GLN A 215 1.09 18.97 5.02
CA GLN A 215 -0.31 19.33 5.03
C GLN A 215 -0.94 19.26 3.64
N ALA A 216 -0.24 19.72 2.60
CA ALA A 216 -0.68 19.53 1.21
C ALA A 216 -0.78 18.04 0.85
N PHE A 217 0.19 17.23 1.28
CA PHE A 217 0.21 15.80 1.05
C PHE A 217 -0.95 15.08 1.76
N SER A 218 -1.15 15.35 3.05
CA SER A 218 -2.20 14.70 3.85
C SER A 218 -3.60 15.06 3.35
N THR A 219 -3.86 16.34 3.08
CA THR A 219 -5.18 16.83 2.62
C THR A 219 -5.53 16.30 1.23
N THR A 220 -4.54 16.20 0.34
CA THR A 220 -4.73 15.58 -0.97
C THR A 220 -5.03 14.08 -0.85
N ALA A 221 -4.26 13.37 -0.01
CA ALA A 221 -4.50 11.96 0.23
C ALA A 221 -5.89 11.71 0.82
N TRP A 222 -6.32 12.57 1.74
CA TRP A 222 -7.63 12.52 2.40
C TRP A 222 -8.78 12.78 1.43
N ASN A 223 -8.69 13.84 0.61
CA ASN A 223 -9.76 14.19 -0.34
C ASN A 223 -9.90 13.17 -1.48
N LEU A 224 -8.77 12.64 -1.96
CA LEU A 224 -8.76 11.75 -3.12
C LEU A 224 -8.77 10.25 -2.78
N TRP A 225 -8.68 9.92 -1.49
CA TRP A 225 -8.61 8.56 -0.96
C TRP A 225 -7.44 7.77 -1.58
N THR A 226 -6.30 8.45 -1.73
CA THR A 226 -5.10 7.85 -2.33
C THR A 226 -4.29 7.05 -1.32
N ARG A 227 -3.54 6.08 -1.82
CA ARG A 227 -2.42 5.50 -1.06
C ARG A 227 -1.18 6.39 -1.20
N CYS A 228 -0.29 6.38 -0.20
CA CYS A 228 0.89 7.24 -0.24
C CYS A 228 1.77 7.02 -1.49
N PHE A 229 1.93 5.77 -1.96
CA PHE A 229 2.72 5.47 -3.16
C PHE A 229 2.10 6.03 -4.47
N GLU A 230 0.79 6.29 -4.47
CA GLU A 230 0.10 6.89 -5.61
C GLU A 230 0.41 8.39 -5.63
N LEU A 231 0.34 9.05 -4.46
CA LEU A 231 0.50 10.48 -4.32
C LEU A 231 1.96 10.96 -4.45
N ILE A 232 2.94 10.21 -3.96
CA ILE A 232 4.36 10.57 -4.14
C ILE A 232 4.79 10.58 -5.61
N LYS A 233 4.03 9.92 -6.50
CA LYS A 233 4.31 9.90 -7.94
C LYS A 233 3.58 10.99 -8.70
N LEU A 234 2.83 11.86 -8.02
CA LEU A 234 2.10 12.95 -8.63
C LEU A 234 3.07 13.98 -9.21
N LYS A 235 2.91 14.30 -10.48
CA LYS A 235 3.75 15.25 -11.21
C LYS A 235 3.00 16.53 -11.55
N LYS A 236 3.71 17.61 -11.88
CA LYS A 236 3.07 18.88 -12.25
C LYS A 236 2.08 18.73 -13.42
N LYS A 237 2.41 17.92 -14.43
CA LYS A 237 1.51 17.61 -15.56
C LYS A 237 0.20 16.93 -15.17
N ASP A 238 0.16 16.29 -14.00
CA ASP A 238 -1.04 15.65 -13.47
C ASP A 238 -1.97 16.69 -12.81
N LEU A 239 -1.54 17.95 -12.68
CA LEU A 239 -2.34 19.06 -12.17
C LEU A 239 -2.76 19.98 -13.32
N THR A 240 -4.06 20.26 -13.42
CA THR A 240 -4.59 21.28 -14.34
C THR A 240 -5.15 22.43 -13.51
N ILE A 241 -4.40 23.53 -13.46
CA ILE A 241 -4.71 24.72 -12.68
C ILE A 241 -4.88 25.87 -13.66
N ASP A 242 -6.07 26.47 -13.73
CA ASP A 242 -6.30 27.71 -14.46
C ASP A 242 -6.08 28.90 -13.49
N PRO A 243 -5.00 29.69 -13.67
CA PRO A 243 -4.72 30.82 -12.79
C PRO A 243 -5.85 31.84 -12.75
N SER A 244 -6.60 32.01 -13.83
CA SER A 244 -7.71 32.97 -13.90
C SER A 244 -8.89 32.55 -13.02
N GLU A 245 -9.09 31.24 -12.81
CA GLU A 245 -10.11 30.71 -11.92
C GLU A 245 -9.64 30.67 -10.46
N VAL A 246 -8.40 30.24 -10.20
CA VAL A 246 -7.96 29.93 -8.81
C VAL A 246 -7.33 31.11 -8.07
N ASN A 247 -6.66 32.05 -8.76
CA ASN A 247 -5.83 33.06 -8.09
C ASN A 247 -6.66 34.00 -7.21
N MET A 248 -7.88 34.33 -7.63
CA MET A 248 -8.76 35.21 -6.86
C MET A 248 -9.21 34.56 -5.57
N ALA A 249 -9.70 33.31 -5.64
CA ALA A 249 -10.08 32.54 -4.45
C ALA A 249 -8.88 32.31 -3.53
N PHE A 250 -7.73 31.92 -4.08
CA PHE A 250 -6.51 31.69 -3.30
C PHE A 250 -6.01 32.95 -2.60
N ARG A 251 -6.06 34.11 -3.27
CA ARG A 251 -5.72 35.40 -2.65
C ARG A 251 -6.63 35.68 -1.46
N LYS A 252 -7.94 35.50 -1.61
CA LYS A 252 -8.89 35.71 -0.52
C LYS A 252 -8.63 34.80 0.68
N TYR A 253 -8.28 33.53 0.42
CA TYR A 253 -7.81 32.63 1.47
C TYR A 253 -6.61 33.19 2.25
N LEU A 254 -5.58 33.68 1.54
CA LEU A 254 -4.38 34.21 2.18
C LEU A 254 -4.67 35.42 3.07
N TYR A 255 -5.66 36.25 2.71
CA TYR A 255 -6.06 37.43 3.49
C TYR A 255 -7.23 37.16 4.46
N ASN A 256 -7.66 35.91 4.60
CA ASN A 256 -8.82 35.52 5.40
C ASN A 256 -10.10 36.30 5.04
N GLU A 257 -10.29 36.57 3.75
CA GLU A 257 -11.48 37.21 3.21
C GLU A 257 -12.59 36.19 2.92
N THR A 258 -13.85 36.60 3.04
CA THR A 258 -15.00 35.75 2.73
C THR A 258 -15.05 35.42 1.23
N LEU A 259 -15.18 34.13 0.92
CA LEU A 259 -15.36 33.66 -0.46
C LEU A 259 -16.78 33.96 -0.95
N SER A 260 -16.91 34.53 -2.14
CA SER A 260 -18.20 34.63 -2.83
C SER A 260 -18.64 33.27 -3.37
N ILE A 261 -19.87 33.18 -3.87
CA ILE A 261 -20.37 31.99 -4.58
C ILE A 261 -19.46 31.65 -5.77
N LYS A 262 -19.03 32.67 -6.53
CA LYS A 262 -18.10 32.49 -7.65
C LYS A 262 -16.76 31.90 -7.20
N ASP A 263 -16.20 32.43 -6.10
CA ASP A 263 -14.93 31.95 -5.57
C ASP A 263 -15.04 30.50 -5.06
N SER A 264 -16.17 30.13 -4.46
CA SER A 264 -16.44 28.76 -4.00
C SER A 264 -16.53 27.74 -5.14
N HIS A 265 -16.76 28.20 -6.38
CA HIS A 265 -16.76 27.35 -7.57
C HIS A 265 -15.40 27.29 -8.30
N ALA A 266 -14.41 28.07 -7.86
CA ALA A 266 -13.04 27.94 -8.33
C ALA A 266 -12.53 26.52 -8.07
N ARG A 267 -11.74 25.98 -8.99
CA ARG A 267 -11.24 24.61 -8.88
C ARG A 267 -9.95 24.40 -9.65
N PHE A 268 -9.23 23.37 -9.28
CA PHE A 268 -8.23 22.75 -10.15
C PHE A 268 -8.50 21.26 -10.27
N GLU A 269 -7.89 20.63 -11.27
CA GLU A 269 -8.02 19.19 -11.49
C GLU A 269 -6.74 18.44 -11.11
N VAL A 270 -6.91 17.26 -10.53
CA VAL A 270 -5.84 16.30 -10.23
C VAL A 270 -6.08 15.02 -11.00
N PHE A 271 -5.07 14.55 -11.73
CA PHE A 271 -5.07 13.29 -12.46
C PHE A 271 -4.19 12.23 -11.79
N LEU A 272 -4.79 11.16 -11.25
CA LEU A 272 -4.05 10.06 -10.63
C LEU A 272 -3.64 8.99 -11.65
N SER A 273 -2.57 9.28 -12.40
CA SER A 273 -2.03 8.38 -13.43
C SER A 273 -1.69 6.96 -12.92
N ASN A 274 -1.24 6.85 -11.67
CA ASN A 274 -0.76 5.61 -11.04
C ASN A 274 -1.75 4.95 -10.07
N ARG A 275 -3.04 5.31 -10.11
CA ARG A 275 -4.04 4.75 -9.18
C ARG A 275 -4.11 3.22 -9.29
N LYS A 276 -4.17 2.51 -8.17
CA LYS A 276 -4.22 1.04 -8.19
C LYS A 276 -5.62 0.55 -8.57
N GLY A 277 -5.68 -0.32 -9.57
CA GLY A 277 -6.88 -1.12 -9.87
C GLY A 277 -7.87 -0.49 -10.86
N TRP A 278 -7.71 0.76 -11.27
CA TRP A 278 -8.58 1.36 -12.29
C TRP A 278 -8.35 0.75 -13.68
N GLN A 279 -7.10 0.45 -14.04
CA GLN A 279 -6.75 -0.16 -15.34
C GLN A 279 -7.50 -1.49 -15.55
N ARG A 280 -7.55 -2.33 -14.51
CA ARG A 280 -8.27 -3.62 -14.55
C ARG A 280 -9.79 -3.48 -14.62
N LYS A 281 -10.34 -2.31 -14.28
CA LYS A 281 -11.78 -2.02 -14.34
C LYS A 281 -12.18 -1.51 -15.72
N VAL A 282 -11.29 -0.82 -16.43
CA VAL A 282 -11.47 -0.47 -17.86
C VAL A 282 -11.67 -1.74 -18.69
N ASP A 283 -10.89 -2.78 -18.42
CA ASP A 283 -10.95 -4.06 -19.13
C ASP A 283 -12.22 -4.90 -18.84
N LYS A 284 -13.00 -4.56 -17.80
CA LYS A 284 -14.15 -5.36 -17.32
C LYS A 284 -15.53 -4.86 -17.77
N GLY A 285 -15.60 -3.88 -18.67
CA GLY A 285 -16.86 -3.42 -19.29
C GLY A 285 -17.68 -2.40 -18.47
N LEU A 286 -18.86 -2.06 -18.97
CA LEU A 286 -19.71 -0.90 -18.58
C LEU A 286 -20.30 -0.89 -17.15
N LYS A 287 -20.23 -2.00 -16.39
CA LYS A 287 -20.96 -2.10 -15.10
C LYS A 287 -20.32 -1.35 -13.93
N GLU A 288 -19.11 -0.80 -14.07
CA GLU A 288 -18.45 0.02 -13.03
C GLU A 288 -18.06 1.40 -13.59
N ALA A 289 -19.03 2.17 -14.09
CA ALA A 289 -18.79 3.47 -14.72
C ALA A 289 -18.32 4.57 -13.74
N ASP A 290 -18.76 4.50 -12.48
CA ASP A 290 -18.61 5.60 -11.52
C ASP A 290 -17.19 5.73 -10.94
N LEU A 291 -16.38 4.67 -11.03
CA LEU A 291 -14.98 4.65 -10.56
C LEU A 291 -13.97 4.95 -11.69
N ARG A 292 -14.43 5.42 -12.86
CA ARG A 292 -13.62 5.58 -14.07
C ARG A 292 -12.84 6.89 -14.15
N SER A 293 -13.19 7.94 -13.40
CA SER A 293 -12.40 9.17 -13.45
C SER A 293 -11.22 9.06 -12.47
N ASN A 294 -10.02 8.95 -13.02
CA ASN A 294 -8.80 9.31 -12.28
C ASN A 294 -8.60 10.82 -12.24
N ARG A 295 -9.57 11.59 -12.77
CA ARG A 295 -9.61 13.05 -12.71
C ARG A 295 -10.55 13.47 -11.62
N TYR A 296 -10.08 14.36 -10.77
CA TYR A 296 -10.78 14.88 -9.62
C TYR A 296 -10.74 16.40 -9.65
N LYS A 297 -11.87 17.02 -9.33
CA LYS A 297 -11.98 18.48 -9.18
C LYS A 297 -11.84 18.82 -7.71
N ILE A 298 -10.88 19.66 -7.38
CA ILE A 298 -10.63 20.14 -6.01
C ILE A 298 -11.21 21.55 -5.89
N TYR A 299 -12.09 21.75 -4.92
CA TYR A 299 -12.76 23.03 -4.64
C TYR A 299 -12.33 23.56 -3.26
N PRO A 300 -12.43 24.87 -3.03
CA PRO A 300 -12.33 25.49 -1.71
C PRO A 300 -13.14 24.78 -0.62
N GLN A 301 -12.53 24.56 0.56
CA GLN A 301 -13.19 23.97 1.73
C GLN A 301 -12.95 24.83 3.00
N PRO A 302 -13.37 26.11 3.02
CA PRO A 302 -12.98 27.03 4.10
C PRO A 302 -13.50 26.59 5.49
N GLY A 303 -14.61 25.85 5.56
CA GLY A 303 -15.14 25.29 6.81
C GLY A 303 -14.39 24.06 7.34
N MET A 304 -13.36 23.58 6.63
CA MET A 304 -12.58 22.40 7.01
C MET A 304 -11.07 22.64 6.80
N PRO A 305 -10.46 23.60 7.54
CA PRO A 305 -9.06 24.00 7.31
C PRO A 305 -8.06 22.85 7.44
N GLY A 306 -8.29 21.88 8.34
CA GLY A 306 -7.47 20.67 8.44
C GLY A 306 -7.53 19.76 7.22
N CYS A 307 -8.60 19.83 6.43
CA CYS A 307 -8.84 19.00 5.25
C CYS A 307 -8.74 19.75 3.91
N ASP A 308 -8.51 21.08 3.92
CA ASP A 308 -8.67 21.94 2.75
C ASP A 308 -7.55 21.75 1.70
N CYS A 309 -7.70 20.72 0.88
CA CYS A 309 -6.75 20.39 -0.18
C CYS A 309 -6.55 21.54 -1.17
N PHE A 310 -7.57 22.38 -1.39
CA PHE A 310 -7.47 23.50 -2.32
C PHE A 310 -6.43 24.49 -1.84
N PHE A 311 -6.59 24.95 -0.60
CA PHE A 311 -5.69 25.92 0.01
C PHE A 311 -4.27 25.38 0.15
N TRP A 312 -4.12 24.19 0.75
CA TRP A 312 -2.79 23.67 1.09
C TRP A 312 -1.97 23.28 -0.14
N MET A 313 -2.60 22.74 -1.19
CA MET A 313 -1.91 22.42 -2.43
C MET A 313 -1.41 23.69 -3.13
N LEU A 314 -2.24 24.72 -3.25
CA LEU A 314 -1.85 25.98 -3.90
C LEU A 314 -0.77 26.71 -3.11
N LEU A 315 -0.86 26.72 -1.77
CA LEU A 315 0.18 27.27 -0.90
C LEU A 315 1.51 26.53 -1.05
N TRP A 316 1.47 25.19 -1.09
CA TRP A 316 2.65 24.38 -1.30
C TRP A 316 3.30 24.64 -2.66
N LEU A 317 2.52 24.68 -3.75
CA LEU A 317 3.05 24.97 -5.09
C LEU A 317 3.67 26.37 -5.15
N ALA A 318 3.01 27.38 -4.58
CA ALA A 318 3.55 28.74 -4.54
C ALA A 318 4.87 28.81 -3.75
N LEU A 319 4.96 28.11 -2.61
CA LEU A 319 6.21 28.01 -1.84
C LEU A 319 7.30 27.29 -2.65
N LEU A 320 6.95 26.19 -3.31
CA LEU A 320 7.88 25.37 -4.08
C LEU A 320 8.46 26.15 -5.27
N GLU A 321 7.60 26.79 -6.06
CA GLU A 321 8.00 27.57 -7.24
C GLU A 321 8.75 28.85 -6.88
N ARG A 322 8.30 29.61 -5.87
CA ARG A 322 8.91 30.90 -5.52
C ARG A 322 10.15 30.78 -4.63
N ILE A 323 10.09 29.93 -3.61
CA ILE A 323 11.12 29.89 -2.55
C ILE A 323 12.21 28.86 -2.83
N HIS A 324 11.88 27.74 -3.48
CA HIS A 324 12.84 26.66 -3.71
C HIS A 324 13.42 26.66 -5.12
N TYR A 325 12.61 26.96 -6.14
CA TYR A 325 13.07 26.88 -7.53
C TYR A 325 13.24 28.22 -8.25
N ASN A 326 12.67 29.30 -7.71
CA ASN A 326 12.67 30.61 -8.36
C ASN A 326 12.15 30.53 -9.82
N GLY A 327 11.10 29.73 -10.04
CA GLY A 327 10.58 29.41 -11.36
C GLY A 327 9.43 28.39 -11.31
N GLU A 328 8.72 28.27 -12.42
CA GLU A 328 7.63 27.30 -12.58
C GLU A 328 8.15 25.87 -12.61
N LEU A 329 7.38 24.94 -12.05
CA LEU A 329 7.69 23.51 -12.12
C LEU A 329 7.55 23.00 -13.55
N GLY A 330 8.53 22.21 -13.98
CA GLY A 330 8.45 21.46 -15.23
C GLY A 330 7.36 20.39 -15.17
N PRO A 331 6.80 19.96 -16.32
CA PRO A 331 5.69 19.00 -16.35
C PRO A 331 6.04 17.63 -15.72
N GLU A 332 7.31 17.23 -15.75
CA GLU A 332 7.78 15.96 -15.21
C GLU A 332 8.23 16.02 -13.75
N ASP A 333 8.25 17.21 -13.16
CA ASP A 333 8.67 17.44 -11.78
C ASP A 333 7.65 16.88 -10.81
N PHE A 334 8.12 16.28 -9.71
CA PHE A 334 7.24 15.78 -8.67
C PHE A 334 6.63 16.96 -7.90
N VAL A 335 5.33 16.87 -7.64
CA VAL A 335 4.62 17.82 -6.77
C VAL A 335 5.13 17.69 -5.33
N PHE A 336 5.51 16.49 -4.90
CA PHE A 336 6.09 16.21 -3.59
C PHE A 336 7.52 15.67 -3.76
N PRO A 337 8.52 16.55 -3.95
CA PRO A 337 9.92 16.18 -4.03
C PRO A 337 10.55 15.93 -2.65
N THR A 338 11.75 15.36 -2.63
CA THR A 338 12.52 15.17 -1.39
C THR A 338 12.98 16.52 -0.83
N ILE A 339 12.68 16.79 0.44
CA ILE A 339 13.23 17.94 1.19
C ILE A 339 14.56 17.53 1.83
N GLY A 340 15.60 18.33 1.59
CA GLY A 340 16.91 18.19 2.23
C GLY A 340 16.86 18.40 3.76
N SER A 341 17.97 18.07 4.43
CA SER A 341 18.10 18.28 5.89
C SER A 341 17.95 19.76 6.28
N ASN A 342 18.42 20.66 5.41
CA ASN A 342 18.36 22.12 5.50
C ASN A 342 17.04 22.73 4.99
N GLY A 343 16.03 21.92 4.69
CA GLY A 343 14.75 22.41 4.19
C GLY A 343 14.76 22.84 2.73
N ILE A 344 15.92 22.83 2.06
CA ILE A 344 16.03 23.12 0.62
C ILE A 344 15.57 21.89 -0.15
N VAL A 345 14.88 22.11 -1.26
CA VAL A 345 14.54 21.06 -2.20
C VAL A 345 15.60 21.03 -3.32
N PRO A 346 16.53 20.06 -3.31
CA PRO A 346 17.70 20.10 -4.19
C PRO A 346 17.40 19.72 -5.64
N ASP A 347 16.40 18.86 -5.87
CA ASP A 347 16.02 18.39 -7.21
C ASP A 347 14.53 17.96 -7.23
N PRO A 348 13.68 18.61 -8.06
CA PRO A 348 12.27 18.26 -8.18
C PRO A 348 12.01 16.86 -8.76
N SER A 349 13.02 16.24 -9.37
CA SER A 349 12.93 14.89 -9.95
C SER A 349 13.15 13.77 -8.93
N VAL A 350 13.47 14.10 -7.67
CA VAL A 350 13.70 13.11 -6.61
C VAL A 350 12.45 12.95 -5.74
N ILE A 351 11.93 11.72 -5.71
CA ILE A 351 10.66 11.39 -5.05
C ILE A 351 10.73 11.48 -3.52
N PHE A 352 9.71 12.09 -2.90
CA PHE A 352 9.57 12.22 -1.45
C PHE A 352 9.60 10.87 -0.69
N ASN A 353 10.40 10.79 0.38
CA ASN A 353 10.34 9.69 1.35
C ASN A 353 9.23 9.93 2.38
N VAL A 354 8.21 9.08 2.36
CA VAL A 354 6.99 9.17 3.19
C VAL A 354 7.24 8.78 4.66
N GLU A 355 8.28 8.00 4.96
CA GLU A 355 8.48 7.43 6.30
C GLU A 355 8.63 8.48 7.42
N PRO A 356 9.42 9.57 7.29
CA PRO A 356 9.51 10.59 8.32
C PRO A 356 8.17 11.27 8.59
N TRP A 357 7.36 11.50 7.56
CA TRP A 357 6.01 12.05 7.69
C TRP A 357 5.07 11.11 8.44
N LEU A 358 5.07 9.81 8.12
CA LEU A 358 4.26 8.81 8.83
C LEU A 358 4.58 8.81 10.33
N ARG A 359 5.85 8.94 10.70
CA ARG A 359 6.26 9.04 12.11
C ARG A 359 5.72 10.31 12.77
N THR A 360 5.72 11.45 12.08
CA THR A 360 5.13 12.69 12.59
C THR A 360 3.63 12.54 12.81
N CYS A 361 2.90 11.97 11.84
CA CYS A 361 1.48 11.67 12.00
C CYS A 361 1.22 10.73 13.17
N GLN A 362 2.00 9.67 13.30
CA GLN A 362 1.88 8.72 14.41
C GLN A 362 2.08 9.41 15.77
N LYS A 363 3.10 10.25 15.91
CA LYS A 363 3.31 11.03 17.14
C LYS A 363 2.14 11.95 17.48
N ALA A 364 1.55 12.61 16.48
CA ALA A 364 0.38 13.47 16.67
C ALA A 364 -0.87 12.67 17.14
N VAL A 365 -0.97 11.41 16.73
CA VAL A 365 -2.02 10.47 17.16
C VAL A 365 -1.73 9.92 18.56
N GLU A 366 -0.48 9.66 18.89
CA GLU A 366 -0.09 9.10 20.20
C GLU A 366 -0.17 10.14 21.32
N SER A 367 0.04 11.42 21.02
CA SER A 367 -0.07 12.52 21.99
C SER A 367 -1.52 12.91 22.34
N MET A 368 -2.52 12.07 22.04
CA MET A 368 -3.94 12.35 22.29
C MET A 368 -4.35 12.06 23.75
N PRO A 369 -4.82 13.06 24.53
CA PRO A 369 -5.69 12.80 25.67
C PRO A 369 -7.09 12.36 25.18
N ALA A 370 -7.74 11.44 25.91
CA ALA A 370 -8.98 10.76 25.54
C ALA A 370 -10.23 11.67 25.49
N SER A 371 -10.16 12.86 26.09
CA SER A 371 -11.19 13.89 25.98
C SER A 371 -10.50 15.18 25.59
N HIS A 372 -10.90 15.84 24.49
CA HIS A 372 -10.76 17.29 24.37
C HIS A 372 -11.45 17.91 23.15
N GLN A 373 -11.85 19.17 23.37
CA GLN A 373 -12.60 20.06 22.50
C GLN A 373 -11.85 20.47 21.22
N PRO A 374 -12.56 20.86 20.15
CA PRO A 374 -11.95 21.34 18.92
C PRO A 374 -11.12 22.60 19.17
N VAL A 375 -9.83 22.54 18.82
CA VAL A 375 -8.94 23.71 18.81
C VAL A 375 -9.38 24.67 17.71
N ASN A 376 -9.37 25.97 17.99
CA ASN A 376 -9.74 27.01 17.02
C ASN A 376 -8.65 27.17 15.95
N VAL A 377 -8.79 26.41 14.86
CA VAL A 377 -7.86 26.38 13.73
C VAL A 377 -7.77 27.73 13.00
N GLU A 378 -8.83 28.55 13.03
CA GLU A 378 -8.84 29.87 12.38
C GLU A 378 -7.81 30.83 12.99
N SER A 379 -7.62 30.78 14.31
CA SER A 379 -6.61 31.57 15.02
C SER A 379 -5.18 31.28 14.53
N VAL A 380 -4.89 30.01 14.22
CA VAL A 380 -3.55 29.56 13.81
C VAL A 380 -3.29 29.84 12.32
N LEU A 381 -4.32 29.85 11.47
CA LEU A 381 -4.16 30.28 10.08
C LEU A 381 -3.97 31.80 9.96
N ALA A 382 -4.61 32.57 10.83
CA ALA A 382 -4.48 34.03 10.89
C ALA A 382 -3.09 34.52 11.31
N SER A 383 -2.28 33.68 11.99
CA SER A 383 -0.89 34.01 12.35
C SER A 383 0.10 33.71 11.23
N LEU A 384 -0.13 32.67 10.42
CA LEU A 384 0.70 32.36 9.24
C LEU A 384 0.54 33.38 8.11
N SER A 385 -0.68 33.86 7.88
CA SER A 385 -0.97 34.90 6.88
C SER A 385 -0.10 36.15 7.08
N ARG A 386 0.07 36.59 8.33
CA ARG A 386 0.85 37.79 8.68
C ARG A 386 2.35 37.66 8.45
N ASN A 387 2.90 36.45 8.51
CA ASN A 387 4.34 36.19 8.39
C ASN A 387 4.81 35.87 6.96
N SER A 388 3.89 35.75 6.00
CA SER A 388 4.19 35.43 4.60
C SER A 388 4.33 36.66 3.68
N VAL A 389 4.19 37.88 4.24
CA VAL A 389 4.14 39.16 3.51
C VAL A 389 5.35 40.06 3.80
N SER A 390 6.38 39.54 4.47
CA SER A 390 7.71 40.16 4.58
C SER A 390 8.72 39.30 3.85
#